data_AF-A0AAU7S6I0-F1
#
_entry.id   AF-A0AAU7S6I0-F1
#
_cell.length_a   1.000
_cell.length_b   1.000
_cell.length_c   1.000
_cell.angle_alpha   90.00
_cell.angle_beta   90.00
_cell.angle_gamma   90.00
#
_symmetry.space_group_name_H-M   'P 1'
#
loop_
_entity.id
_entity.type
_entity.pdbx_description
1 polymer ?
#
loop_
_entity_poly.entity_id
_entity_poly.type
_entity_poly.pdbx_seq_one_letter_code
_entity_poly.pdbx_strand_id
1 'polypeptide(L)' 'MPDAEFDDLPDDDPDLLENCGLSKLYVSRLRNAYFRRLSDFDGMSDIEILREPGVSLRIVKAIREQRARVAAK' A
#
# COMPACT_ATOMS: atom_id res chain seq x y z
N MET A 1 29.59 5.47 3.39
CA MET A 1 28.44 5.36 2.46
C MET A 1 28.60 4.02 1.74
N PRO A 2 27.81 2.99 2.07
CA PRO A 2 27.57 1.90 1.15
C PRO A 2 26.21 2.14 0.49
N ASP A 3 26.27 2.35 -0.82
CA ASP A 3 25.14 2.31 -1.73
C ASP A 3 24.31 1.06 -1.45
N ALA A 4 23.06 1.28 -1.06
CA ALA A 4 22.08 0.22 -0.85
C ALA A 4 21.93 -0.53 -2.18
N GLU A 5 22.58 -1.70 -2.25
CA GLU A 5 22.36 -2.69 -3.29
C GLU A 5 20.85 -2.91 -3.38
N PHE A 6 20.30 -2.51 -4.52
CA PHE A 6 18.94 -2.75 -4.91
C PHE A 6 18.73 -4.27 -4.90
N ASP A 7 18.02 -4.74 -3.89
CA ASP A 7 17.34 -6.04 -3.91
C ASP A 7 16.22 -5.95 -4.96
N ASP A 8 16.63 -5.98 -6.24
CA ASP A 8 15.79 -5.84 -7.44
C ASP A 8 15.31 -7.22 -7.92
N LEU A 9 14.94 -8.09 -6.98
CA LEU A 9 13.94 -9.09 -7.30
C LEU A 9 12.59 -8.36 -7.23
N PRO A 10 11.77 -8.39 -8.29
CA PRO A 10 10.37 -8.03 -8.14
C PRO A 10 9.79 -9.05 -7.18
N ASP A 11 9.72 -8.66 -5.91
CA ASP A 11 8.98 -9.37 -4.89
C ASP A 11 7.55 -9.36 -5.40
N ASP A 12 7.10 -10.43 -6.07
CA ASP A 12 5.79 -10.52 -6.76
C ASP A 12 4.66 -10.72 -5.75
N ASP A 13 4.93 -10.47 -4.46
CA ASP A 13 3.96 -10.67 -3.40
C ASP A 13 2.74 -9.77 -3.65
N PRO A 14 1.54 -10.36 -3.78
CA PRO A 14 0.30 -9.61 -4.02
C PRO A 14 -0.07 -8.68 -2.86
N ASP A 15 0.54 -8.87 -1.68
CA ASP A 15 0.37 -8.01 -0.52
C ASP A 15 1.13 -6.69 -0.65
N LEU A 16 2.20 -6.63 -1.46
CA LEU A 16 2.94 -5.38 -1.65
C LEU A 16 2.11 -4.35 -2.40
N LEU A 17 2.14 -3.10 -1.91
CA LEU A 17 1.39 -1.99 -2.51
C LEU A 17 1.79 -1.74 -3.97
N GLU A 18 3.02 -2.07 -4.35
CA GLU A 18 3.52 -1.92 -5.71
C GLU A 18 2.91 -2.95 -6.69
N ASN A 19 2.50 -4.12 -6.19
CA ASN A 19 1.97 -5.21 -7.02
C ASN A 19 0.46 -5.36 -6.93
N CYS A 20 -0.17 -4.77 -5.92
CA CYS A 20 -1.61 -4.90 -5.71
C CYS A 20 -2.49 -4.09 -6.71
N GLY A 21 -1.90 -3.44 -7.71
CA GLY A 21 -2.64 -2.71 -8.75
C GLY A 21 -3.14 -1.32 -8.34
N LEU A 22 -2.61 -0.74 -7.27
CA LEU A 22 -2.84 0.67 -6.93
C LEU A 22 -2.13 1.62 -7.91
N SER A 23 -2.68 2.83 -8.05
CA SER A 23 -2.01 3.88 -8.83
C SER A 23 -0.67 4.24 -8.18
N LYS A 24 0.39 4.42 -8.99
CA LYS A 24 1.72 4.83 -8.52
C LYS A 24 1.70 6.09 -7.63
N LEU A 25 0.78 7.01 -7.90
CA LEU A 25 0.58 8.21 -7.08
C LEU A 25 0.10 7.86 -5.66
N TYR A 26 -0.82 6.90 -5.55
CA TYR A 26 -1.36 6.45 -4.27
C TYR A 26 -0.30 5.65 -3.50
N VAL A 27 0.42 4.75 -4.18
CA VAL A 27 1.55 4.02 -3.60
C VAL A 27 2.60 4.97 -3.04
N SER A 28 2.96 6.02 -3.79
CA SER A 28 3.93 7.03 -3.32
C SER A 28 3.47 7.75 -2.05
N ARG A 29 2.17 8.07 -1.95
CA ARG A 29 1.60 8.71 -0.75
C ARG A 29 1.56 7.76 0.44
N LEU A 30 1.19 6.50 0.22
CA LEU A 30 1.16 5.48 1.25
C LEU A 30 2.57 5.15 1.76
N ARG A 31 3.58 5.12 0.88
CA ARG A 31 4.99 4.98 1.26
C ARG A 31 5.48 6.13 2.14
N ASN A 32 5.05 7.37 1.85
CA ASN A 32 5.37 8.52 2.70
C ASN A 32 4.72 8.43 4.09
N ALA A 33 3.61 7.72 4.20
CA ALA A 33 2.97 7.35 5.47
C ALA A 33 3.49 6.01 6.03
N TYR A 34 4.64 5.53 5.55
CA TYR A 34 5.33 4.31 5.98
C TYR A 34 4.59 2.99 5.72
N PHE A 35 3.50 2.99 4.95
CA PHE A 35 2.84 1.77 4.50
C PHE A 35 3.56 1.18 3.29
N ARG A 36 3.74 -0.14 3.30
CA ARG A 36 4.37 -0.87 2.19
C ARG A 36 3.52 -2.04 1.71
N ARG A 37 2.60 -2.54 2.54
CA ARG A 37 1.79 -3.73 2.31
C ARG A 37 0.29 -3.47 2.50
N LEU A 38 -0.56 -4.28 1.89
CA LEU A 38 -2.01 -4.25 2.11
C LEU A 38 -2.36 -4.76 3.51
N SER A 39 -1.59 -5.72 4.04
CA SER A 39 -1.72 -6.20 5.41
C SER A 39 -1.31 -5.19 6.48
N ASP A 40 -0.58 -4.12 6.15
CA ASP A 40 -0.35 -3.04 7.11
C ASP A 40 -1.67 -2.34 7.52
N PHE A 41 -2.71 -2.48 6.68
CA PHE A 41 -4.05 -1.97 6.96
C PHE A 41 -4.95 -3.03 7.64
N ASP A 42 -4.46 -4.24 7.90
CA ASP A 42 -5.20 -5.25 8.67
C ASP A 42 -5.35 -4.79 10.12
N GLY A 43 -6.59 -4.65 10.57
CA GLY A 43 -6.90 -4.12 11.90
C GLY A 43 -7.02 -2.59 11.98
N MET A 44 -6.67 -1.84 10.93
CA MET A 44 -6.94 -0.40 10.89
C MET A 44 -8.35 -0.09 10.39
N SER A 45 -9.02 0.82 11.11
CA SER A 45 -10.26 1.45 10.67
C SER A 45 -10.00 2.52 9.63
N ASP A 46 -10.99 2.80 8.77
CA ASP A 46 -10.86 3.83 7.72
C ASP A 46 -10.50 5.20 8.30
N ILE A 47 -10.97 5.50 9.52
CA ILE A 47 -10.68 6.75 10.23
C ILE A 47 -9.20 6.84 10.60
N GLU A 48 -8.58 5.74 11.05
CA GLU A 48 -7.16 5.70 11.37
C GLU A 48 -6.32 5.92 10.12
N ILE A 49 -6.69 5.29 9.01
CA ILE A 49 -6.00 5.46 7.72
C ILE A 49 -6.13 6.91 7.20
N LEU A 50 -7.27 7.56 7.42
CA LEU A 50 -7.50 8.96 7.01
C LEU A 50 -6.75 9.99 7.87
N ARG A 51 -6.25 9.61 9.04
CA ARG A 51 -5.41 10.50 9.86
C ARG A 51 -4.02 10.68 9.25
N GLU A 52 -3.62 9.77 8.37
CA GLU A 52 -2.31 9.78 7.76
C GLU A 52 -2.16 10.89 6.72
N PRO A 53 -1.06 11.65 6.76
CA PRO A 53 -0.87 12.79 5.88
C PRO A 53 -0.80 12.35 4.41
N GLY A 54 -1.59 13.01 3.56
CA GLY A 54 -1.64 12.69 2.13
C GLY A 54 -2.55 11.51 1.79
N VAL A 55 -3.19 10.88 2.78
CA VAL A 55 -4.22 9.87 2.56
C VAL A 55 -5.58 10.54 2.39
N SER A 56 -6.39 10.03 1.46
CA SER A 56 -7.72 10.57 1.16
C SER A 56 -8.73 9.45 1.06
N LEU A 57 -10.03 9.76 1.17
CA LEU A 57 -11.11 8.77 1.04
C LEU A 57 -11.01 7.93 -0.24
N ARG A 58 -10.52 8.51 -1.34
CA ARG A 58 -10.30 7.77 -2.60
C ARG A 58 -9.21 6.70 -2.46
N ILE A 59 -8.15 6.98 -1.70
CA ILE A 59 -7.06 6.05 -1.44
C ILE A 59 -7.55 4.92 -0.55
N VAL A 60 -8.30 5.23 0.53
CA VAL A 60 -8.91 4.22 1.41
C VAL A 60 -9.82 3.28 0.62
N LYS A 61 -10.69 3.85 -0.22
CA LYS A 61 -11.57 3.05 -1.09
C LYS A 61 -10.78 2.14 -2.02
N ALA A 62 -9.69 2.64 -2.62
CA ALA A 62 -8.85 1.86 -3.51
C ALA A 62 -8.14 0.71 -2.76
N ILE A 63 -7.62 0.96 -1.55
CA ILE A 63 -7.02 -0.09 -0.70
C ILE A 63 -8.05 -1.18 -0.40
N ARG A 64 -9.27 -0.82 0.01
CA ARG A 64 -10.34 -1.78 0.30
C ARG A 64 -10.72 -2.61 -0.93
N GLU A 65 -10.82 -1.98 -2.09
CA GLU A 65 -11.12 -2.68 -3.34
C GLU A 65 -10.01 -3.67 -3.70
N GLN A 66 -8.73 -3.29 -3.59
CA GLN A 66 -7.63 -4.20 -3.88
C GLN A 66 -7.53 -5.34 -2.87
N ARG A 67 -7.75 -5.06 -1.58
CA ARG A 67 -7.82 -6.11 -0.55
C ARG A 67 -8.92 -7.13 -0.83
N ALA A 68 -10.10 -6.66 -1.22
CA ALA A 68 -11.19 -7.56 -1.60
C ALA A 68 -10.85 -8.40 -2.84
N ARG A 69 -10.13 -7.84 -3.82
CA ARG A 69 -9.67 -8.58 -5.00
C ARG A 69 -8.62 -9.64 -4.67
N VAL A 70 -7.63 -9.29 -3.85
CA VAL A 70 -6.56 -10.23 -3.42
C VAL A 70 -7.15 -11.36 -2.58
N ALA A 71 -8.08 -11.07 -1.67
CA ALA A 71 -8.75 -12.09 -0.87
C ALA A 71 -9.73 -12.98 -1.65
N ALA A 72 -10.20 -12.53 -2.82
CA ALA A 72 -11.10 -13.29 -3.69
C ALA A 72 -10.36 -14.18 -4.71
N LYS A 73 -9.04 -14.09 -4.78
CA LYS A 73 -8.17 -14.89 -5.66
C LYS A 73 -7.63 -16.10 -4.91
#